data_AF-A0A9P6T4C7-F1
#
_entry.id   AF-A0A9P6T4C7-F1
#
_cell.length_a   1.000
_cell.length_b   1.000
_cell.length_c   1.000
_cell.angle_alpha   90.00
_cell.angle_beta   90.00
_cell.angle_gamma   90.00
#
_symmetry.space_group_name_H-M   'P 1'
#
loop_
_entity.id
_entity.type
_entity.pdbx_description
1 polymer ?
#
loop_
_entity_poly.entity_id
_entity_poly.type
_entity_poly.pdbx_seq_one_letter_code
_entity_poly.pdbx_strand_id
1 'polypeptide(L)'
;MSPKVLSVRQGRALMNLSLQFVHLKHGTFLQSSKDQWATKVQSEGWKGYWIPFKDQSSKKNLQAAHKVKTSIADIGVGCDLVMLFIHGGGMVKGNALMYLANYRAWMKELQIKYGVKIGILTIEYGLSPENPYPCALNECVAAYRYLVEERGIDSRRIVISGDSAGGNLTLTTTLKIRDEYPHLGAAAGQVLFSPWVMCPKPLKDSMDDYISNDGGRIYIEAYTQNLASVQTSQYAAPIRAATLAGLPRMLIFIGGTETLRPSIDGFVEKAIADGVQVEAHTKSGMPHDYALLEDVSSAKIVYEVDEIIGKFIANINDENVKRSVAL
;
A
#
# COMPACT_ATOMS: atom_id res chain seq x y z
N MET A 1 12.33 -13.15 -35.43
CA MET A 1 11.42 -12.10 -34.91
C MET A 1 12.28 -11.07 -34.19
N SER A 2 12.31 -9.84 -34.69
CA SER A 2 13.15 -8.77 -34.14
C SER A 2 12.60 -8.28 -32.78
N PRO A 3 13.46 -7.90 -31.81
CA PRO A 3 13.00 -7.26 -30.59
C PRO A 3 12.39 -5.90 -30.93
N LYS A 4 11.18 -5.60 -30.46
CA LYS A 4 10.58 -4.27 -30.59
C LYS A 4 11.41 -3.29 -29.76
N VAL A 5 12.15 -2.44 -30.45
CA VAL A 5 12.87 -1.31 -29.86
C VAL A 5 11.83 -0.32 -29.32
N LEU A 6 11.87 -0.03 -28.01
CA LEU A 6 11.07 1.01 -27.37
C LEU A 6 11.22 2.34 -28.15
N SER A 7 10.12 3.07 -28.30
CA SER A 7 10.19 4.37 -28.97
C SER A 7 11.03 5.35 -28.16
N VAL A 8 11.82 6.19 -28.83
CA VAL A 8 12.70 7.21 -28.19
C VAL A 8 11.92 8.13 -27.21
N ARG A 9 10.60 8.27 -27.37
CA ARG A 9 9.73 9.00 -26.43
C ARG A 9 9.49 8.25 -25.11
N GLN A 10 9.29 6.93 -25.14
CA GLN A 10 9.12 6.11 -23.92
C GLN A 10 10.43 6.02 -23.12
N GLY A 11 11.56 5.86 -23.81
CA GLY A 11 12.89 5.86 -23.15
C GLY A 11 13.21 7.20 -22.47
N ARG A 12 12.84 8.34 -23.09
CA ARG A 12 13.01 9.68 -22.47
C ARG A 12 12.05 9.94 -21.30
N ALA A 13 10.85 9.38 -21.32
CA ALA A 13 9.90 9.48 -20.19
C ALA A 13 10.42 8.70 -18.97
N LEU A 14 10.93 7.47 -19.17
CA LEU A 14 11.51 6.64 -18.12
C LEU A 14 12.79 7.26 -17.52
N MET A 15 13.67 7.85 -18.36
CA MET A 15 14.85 8.59 -17.89
C MET A 15 14.49 9.87 -17.10
N ASN A 16 13.43 10.58 -17.50
CA ASN A 16 12.96 11.75 -16.77
C ASN A 16 12.32 11.37 -15.43
N LEU A 17 11.61 10.24 -15.35
CA LEU A 17 11.08 9.70 -14.10
C LEU A 17 12.22 9.32 -13.15
N SER A 18 13.25 8.59 -13.62
CA SER A 18 14.41 8.24 -12.78
C SER A 18 15.13 9.48 -12.22
N LEU A 19 15.20 10.57 -12.99
CA LEU A 19 15.79 11.84 -12.55
C LEU A 19 14.88 12.66 -11.62
N GLN A 20 13.56 12.69 -11.85
CA GLN A 20 12.60 13.32 -10.93
C GLN A 20 12.58 12.63 -9.57
N PHE A 21 12.76 11.32 -9.54
CA PHE A 21 12.86 10.53 -8.31
C PHE A 21 14.16 10.75 -7.52
N VAL A 22 15.22 11.31 -8.12
CA VAL A 22 16.49 11.66 -7.47
C VAL A 22 16.42 13.01 -6.76
N HIS A 23 15.42 13.85 -7.06
CA HIS A 23 15.28 15.21 -6.50
C HIS A 23 14.21 15.38 -5.43
N LEU A 24 13.51 14.32 -5.01
CA LEU A 24 12.57 14.35 -3.89
C LEU A 24 13.25 14.14 -2.53
N LYS A 25 14.44 14.73 -2.33
CA LYS A 25 15.01 14.90 -0.99
C LYS A 25 14.30 16.09 -0.33
N HIS A 26 13.32 15.80 0.51
CA HIS A 26 12.78 16.74 1.52
C HIS A 26 12.12 18.04 1.02
N GLY A 27 11.56 18.10 -0.19
CA GLY A 27 11.01 19.36 -0.73
C GLY A 27 9.73 19.24 -1.55
N THR A 28 8.66 19.82 -1.02
CA THR A 28 7.47 20.33 -1.72
C THR A 28 6.54 19.33 -2.44
N PHE A 29 5.82 18.50 -1.69
CA PHE A 29 4.42 18.16 -2.03
C PHE A 29 3.56 18.25 -0.76
N LEU A 30 2.61 19.20 -0.78
CA LEU A 30 1.56 19.47 0.22
C LEU A 30 2.01 19.67 1.68
N GLN A 31 2.87 20.66 1.93
CA GLN A 31 2.81 21.41 3.19
C GLN A 31 1.57 22.32 3.15
N SER A 32 0.40 21.82 3.54
CA SER A 32 -0.59 22.71 4.13
C SER A 32 -1.56 21.96 5.04
N SER A 33 -1.69 22.46 6.26
CA SER A 33 -2.79 22.23 7.19
C SER A 33 -4.15 22.77 6.68
N LYS A 34 -4.32 22.88 5.36
CA LYS A 34 -5.50 23.45 4.68
C LYS A 34 -6.15 22.48 3.71
N ASP A 35 -5.60 21.29 3.48
CA ASP A 35 -6.31 20.30 2.68
C ASP A 35 -7.52 19.80 3.46
N GLN A 36 -8.71 20.13 2.98
CA GLN A 36 -9.98 19.77 3.61
C GLN A 36 -10.21 18.25 3.65
N TRP A 37 -9.35 17.46 3.01
CA TRP A 37 -9.45 15.99 2.96
C TRP A 37 -8.59 15.26 3.99
N ALA A 38 -7.62 15.91 4.62
CA ALA A 38 -6.66 15.20 5.47
C ALA A 38 -6.57 15.85 6.86
N THR A 39 -6.72 15.04 7.90
CA THR A 39 -6.52 15.44 9.29
C THR A 39 -5.29 14.74 9.83
N LYS A 40 -4.30 15.50 10.32
CA LYS A 40 -3.10 14.89 10.93
C LYS A 40 -3.51 14.08 12.17
N VAL A 41 -2.97 12.88 12.29
CA VAL A 41 -3.13 11.98 13.43
C VAL A 41 -1.75 11.68 14.00
N GLN A 42 -1.66 11.63 15.32
CA GLN A 42 -0.44 11.22 16.02
C GLN A 42 -0.87 10.52 17.30
N SER A 43 -0.32 9.33 17.53
CA SER A 43 -0.43 8.60 18.79
C SER A 43 0.97 8.14 19.21
N GLU A 44 1.07 7.34 20.27
CA GLU A 44 2.33 6.80 20.73
C GLU A 44 3.03 6.01 19.62
N GLY A 45 4.26 6.44 19.30
CA GLY A 45 5.14 5.71 18.39
C GLY A 45 4.74 5.70 16.92
N TRP A 46 3.80 6.55 16.46
CA TRP A 46 3.53 6.75 15.02
C TRP A 46 2.79 8.06 14.73
N LYS A 47 2.81 8.48 13.47
CA LYS A 47 2.07 9.64 12.96
C LYS A 47 1.57 9.39 11.54
N GLY A 48 0.56 10.13 11.12
CA GLY A 48 -0.05 9.96 9.82
C GLY A 48 -1.19 10.92 9.55
N TYR A 49 -2.07 10.55 8.63
CA TYR A 49 -3.24 11.34 8.26
C TYR A 49 -4.48 10.48 8.15
N TRP A 50 -5.58 10.98 8.68
CA TRP A 50 -6.92 10.45 8.46
C TRP A 50 -7.57 11.18 7.29
N ILE A 51 -7.96 10.40 6.28
CA ILE A 51 -8.75 10.82 5.13
C ILE A 51 -10.15 10.22 5.30
N PRO A 52 -11.10 10.99 5.85
CA PRO A 52 -12.44 10.49 6.12
C PRO A 52 -13.19 10.23 4.82
N PHE A 53 -14.11 9.27 4.88
CA PHE A 53 -15.12 9.13 3.84
C PHE A 53 -15.89 10.44 3.67
N LYS A 54 -16.06 10.88 2.42
CA LYS A 54 -16.93 12.00 2.06
C LYS A 54 -17.82 11.55 0.92
N ASP A 55 -19.12 11.84 1.05
CA ASP A 55 -20.08 11.56 -0.01
C ASP A 55 -19.76 12.40 -1.25
N GLN A 56 -19.35 11.71 -2.32
CA GLN A 56 -18.95 12.30 -3.59
C GLN A 56 -20.01 12.10 -4.69
N SER A 57 -21.21 11.62 -4.35
CA SER A 57 -22.30 11.33 -5.31
C SER A 57 -22.82 12.57 -6.03
N SER A 58 -22.67 13.77 -5.45
CA SER A 58 -22.99 15.04 -6.09
C SER A 58 -22.10 16.18 -5.60
N LYS A 59 -21.96 17.25 -6.41
CA LYS A 59 -21.25 18.48 -6.01
C LYS A 59 -21.80 19.07 -4.70
N LYS A 60 -23.13 19.01 -4.52
CA LYS A 60 -23.81 19.51 -3.31
C LYS A 60 -23.42 18.69 -2.07
N ASN A 61 -23.42 17.36 -2.19
CA ASN A 61 -23.06 16.47 -1.07
C ASN A 61 -21.58 16.65 -0.71
N LEU A 62 -20.70 16.77 -1.71
CA LEU A 62 -19.29 17.00 -1.47
C LEU A 62 -19.03 18.34 -0.76
N GLN A 63 -19.69 19.42 -1.20
CA GLN A 63 -19.61 20.72 -0.53
C GLN A 63 -20.12 20.67 0.92
N ALA A 64 -21.18 19.89 1.18
CA ALA A 64 -21.66 19.68 2.54
C ALA A 64 -20.65 18.89 3.39
N ALA A 65 -20.06 17.83 2.84
CA ALA A 65 -19.04 17.03 3.51
C ALA A 65 -17.75 17.80 3.79
N HIS A 66 -17.40 18.81 2.98
CA HIS A 66 -16.27 19.73 3.25
C HIS A 66 -16.53 20.68 4.42
N LYS A 67 -17.78 20.93 4.79
CA LYS A 67 -18.12 21.75 5.96
C LYS A 67 -18.05 20.98 7.28
N VAL A 68 -18.09 19.65 7.22
CA VAL A 68 -17.96 18.80 8.41
C VAL A 68 -16.50 18.81 8.85
N LYS A 69 -16.24 19.38 10.04
CA LYS A 69 -14.92 19.35 10.65
C LYS A 69 -14.64 17.92 11.12
N THR A 70 -13.54 17.36 10.68
CA THR A 70 -13.14 15.99 11.01
C THR A 70 -12.20 15.99 12.21
N SER A 71 -12.49 15.13 13.19
CA SER A 71 -11.69 14.93 14.39
C SER A 71 -11.00 13.57 14.36
N ILE A 72 -9.92 13.44 15.14
CA ILE A 72 -9.26 12.15 15.43
C ILE A 72 -10.22 11.20 16.16
N ALA A 73 -11.23 11.73 16.85
CA ALA A 73 -12.30 10.93 17.47
C ALA A 73 -13.21 10.24 16.44
N ASP A 74 -13.24 10.72 15.18
CA ASP A 74 -14.16 10.24 14.14
C ASP A 74 -13.53 9.16 13.24
N ILE A 75 -12.33 8.67 13.57
CA ILE A 75 -11.65 7.64 12.77
C ILE A 75 -12.52 6.38 12.73
N GLY A 76 -12.90 5.97 11.51
CA GLY A 76 -13.79 4.83 11.26
C GLY A 76 -15.27 5.06 11.51
N VAL A 77 -15.68 6.23 12.05
CA VAL A 77 -17.10 6.54 12.28
C VAL A 77 -17.81 6.75 10.94
N GLY A 78 -18.95 6.07 10.76
CA GLY A 78 -19.75 6.15 9.53
C GLY A 78 -19.11 5.48 8.29
N CYS A 79 -17.96 4.82 8.47
CA CYS A 79 -17.32 4.01 7.44
C CYS A 79 -17.69 2.54 7.65
N ASP A 80 -17.93 1.79 6.57
CA ASP A 80 -18.10 0.34 6.65
C ASP A 80 -16.74 -0.34 6.90
N LEU A 81 -15.71 0.16 6.20
CA LEU A 81 -14.33 -0.31 6.28
C LEU A 81 -13.35 0.85 6.51
N VAL A 82 -12.17 0.53 7.04
CA VAL A 82 -11.02 1.44 7.13
C VAL A 82 -9.84 0.83 6.38
N MET A 83 -9.24 1.60 5.49
CA MET A 83 -7.98 1.22 4.84
C MET A 83 -6.80 1.82 5.61
N LEU A 84 -5.87 0.99 6.09
CA LEU A 84 -4.56 1.42 6.53
C LEU A 84 -3.62 1.40 5.33
N PHE A 85 -3.21 2.56 4.81
CA PHE A 85 -2.36 2.65 3.63
C PHE A 85 -0.92 3.05 3.99
N ILE A 86 0.04 2.30 3.46
CA ILE A 86 1.47 2.48 3.67
C ILE A 86 2.12 2.76 2.32
N HIS A 87 2.70 3.96 2.15
CA HIS A 87 3.26 4.38 0.88
C HIS A 87 4.60 3.68 0.57
N GLY A 88 4.95 3.61 -0.73
CA GLY A 88 6.23 3.12 -1.21
C GLY A 88 7.35 4.15 -1.16
N GLY A 89 8.31 4.05 -2.07
CA GLY A 89 9.50 4.91 -2.09
C GLY A 89 10.72 4.32 -1.38
N GLY A 90 10.85 2.99 -1.35
CA GLY A 90 12.06 2.32 -0.87
C GLY A 90 12.36 2.50 0.62
N MET A 91 11.39 2.96 1.42
CA MET A 91 11.58 3.45 2.80
C MET A 91 12.54 4.65 2.95
N VAL A 92 12.96 5.26 1.84
CA VAL A 92 13.94 6.37 1.81
C VAL A 92 13.31 7.69 1.36
N LYS A 93 12.18 7.61 0.65
CA LYS A 93 11.44 8.77 0.15
C LYS A 93 9.94 8.52 0.22
N GLY A 94 9.18 9.61 0.06
CA GLY A 94 7.72 9.60 0.00
C GLY A 94 7.08 10.32 1.19
N ASN A 95 5.75 10.32 1.23
CA ASN A 95 4.97 10.89 2.33
C ASN A 95 3.55 10.28 2.32
N ALA A 96 2.85 10.43 3.43
CA ALA A 96 1.55 9.82 3.69
C ALA A 96 0.40 10.34 2.80
N LEU A 97 0.57 11.46 2.11
CA LEU A 97 -0.46 12.10 1.29
C LEU A 97 -0.22 12.00 -0.22
N MET A 98 0.85 11.33 -0.66
CA MET A 98 1.22 11.30 -2.08
C MET A 98 0.16 10.67 -3.01
N TYR A 99 -0.66 9.75 -2.49
CA TYR A 99 -1.73 9.08 -3.24
C TYR A 99 -3.14 9.61 -2.91
N LEU A 100 -3.24 10.86 -2.42
CA LEU A 100 -4.53 11.45 -2.04
C LEU A 100 -5.55 11.48 -3.19
N ALA A 101 -5.10 11.61 -4.44
CA ALA A 101 -5.98 11.52 -5.61
C ALA A 101 -6.60 10.12 -5.77
N ASN A 102 -5.78 9.06 -5.68
CA ASN A 102 -6.21 7.66 -5.75
C ASN A 102 -7.20 7.34 -4.62
N TYR A 103 -6.89 7.75 -3.38
CA TYR A 103 -7.77 7.57 -2.22
C TYR A 103 -9.17 8.12 -2.47
N ARG A 104 -9.25 9.34 -3.03
CA ARG A 104 -10.51 10.00 -3.35
C ARG A 104 -11.28 9.30 -4.47
N ALA A 105 -10.56 8.81 -5.49
CA ALA A 105 -11.13 8.03 -6.58
C ALA A 105 -11.72 6.71 -6.05
N TRP A 106 -10.97 5.94 -5.27
CA TRP A 106 -11.42 4.68 -4.68
C TRP A 106 -12.64 4.87 -3.78
N MET A 107 -12.62 5.85 -2.88
CA MET A 107 -13.78 6.16 -2.01
C MET A 107 -15.04 6.45 -2.83
N LYS A 108 -14.88 7.24 -3.91
CA LYS A 108 -15.99 7.59 -4.80
C LYS A 108 -16.52 6.37 -5.55
N GLU A 109 -15.64 5.60 -6.17
CA GLU A 109 -16.02 4.42 -6.96
C GLU A 109 -16.69 3.36 -6.09
N LEU A 110 -16.13 3.08 -4.90
CA LEU A 110 -16.72 2.17 -3.91
C LEU A 110 -18.12 2.58 -3.49
N GLN A 111 -18.30 3.88 -3.21
CA GLN A 111 -19.59 4.42 -2.83
C GLN A 111 -20.60 4.29 -3.98
N ILE A 112 -20.24 4.73 -5.18
CA ILE A 112 -21.18 4.83 -6.30
C ILE A 112 -21.56 3.44 -6.83
N LYS A 113 -20.59 2.53 -6.94
CA LYS A 113 -20.81 1.21 -7.55
C LYS A 113 -21.30 0.16 -6.57
N TYR A 114 -20.83 0.21 -5.33
CA TYR A 114 -21.07 -0.84 -4.33
C TYR A 114 -21.77 -0.35 -3.06
N GLY A 115 -22.01 0.96 -2.92
CA GLY A 115 -22.59 1.52 -1.70
C GLY A 115 -21.66 1.49 -0.49
N VAL A 116 -20.38 1.14 -0.67
CA VAL A 116 -19.41 0.95 0.41
C VAL A 116 -18.74 2.27 0.77
N LYS A 117 -18.74 2.61 2.05
CA LYS A 117 -18.09 3.79 2.62
C LYS A 117 -16.78 3.38 3.25
N ILE A 118 -15.67 3.79 2.65
CA ILE A 118 -14.34 3.54 3.19
C ILE A 118 -13.67 4.85 3.58
N GLY A 119 -12.99 4.86 4.72
CA GLY A 119 -12.05 5.93 5.09
C GLY A 119 -10.62 5.38 5.08
N ILE A 120 -9.63 6.26 4.90
CA ILE A 120 -8.23 5.86 4.76
C ILE A 120 -7.39 6.50 5.86
N LEU A 121 -6.67 5.69 6.62
CA LEU A 121 -5.61 6.12 7.51
C LEU A 121 -4.27 5.86 6.82
N THR A 122 -3.48 6.90 6.59
CA THR A 122 -2.16 6.80 5.96
C THR A 122 -1.06 7.05 6.98
N ILE A 123 0.08 6.39 6.82
CA ILE A 123 1.20 6.47 7.76
C ILE A 123 2.30 7.36 7.21
N GLU A 124 2.76 8.31 8.03
CA GLU A 124 3.93 9.16 7.76
C GLU A 124 5.13 8.58 8.52
N TYR A 125 5.57 7.40 8.09
CA TYR A 125 6.63 6.65 8.76
C TYR A 125 8.01 7.31 8.58
N GLY A 126 8.91 7.07 9.52
CA GLY A 126 10.28 7.52 9.51
C GLY A 126 11.05 6.96 8.32
N LEU A 127 11.58 7.86 7.50
CA LEU A 127 12.41 7.50 6.35
C LEU A 127 13.84 7.19 6.79
N SER A 128 14.45 6.26 6.07
CA SER A 128 15.85 5.90 6.17
C SER A 128 16.72 6.79 5.26
N PRO A 129 18.00 7.02 5.60
CA PRO A 129 18.78 6.38 6.66
C PRO A 129 18.60 6.99 8.07
N GLU A 130 17.85 8.08 8.22
CA GLU A 130 17.66 8.76 9.50
C GLU A 130 16.93 7.88 10.53
N ASN A 131 15.97 7.08 10.04
CA ASN A 131 15.17 6.15 10.82
C ASN A 131 15.28 4.75 10.18
N PRO A 132 16.36 4.00 10.47
CA PRO A 132 16.57 2.69 9.86
C PRO A 132 15.61 1.63 10.40
N TYR A 133 15.60 0.46 9.78
CA TYR A 133 14.94 -0.75 10.25
C TYR A 133 15.27 -1.01 11.74
N PRO A 134 14.27 -1.33 12.58
CA PRO A 134 12.86 -1.59 12.25
C PRO A 134 11.91 -0.39 12.45
N CYS A 135 12.39 0.86 12.41
CA CYS A 135 11.57 2.04 12.77
C CYS A 135 10.23 2.11 12.02
N ALA A 136 10.26 2.16 10.68
CA ALA A 136 9.05 2.25 9.87
C ALA A 136 8.08 1.07 10.11
N LEU A 137 8.60 -0.15 10.31
CA LEU A 137 7.77 -1.32 10.63
C LEU A 137 7.08 -1.16 11.98
N ASN A 138 7.82 -0.70 13.00
CA ASN A 138 7.26 -0.51 14.34
C ASN A 138 6.16 0.57 14.32
N GLU A 139 6.33 1.64 13.55
CA GLU A 139 5.30 2.67 13.37
C GLU A 139 4.07 2.11 12.64
N CYS A 140 4.24 1.23 11.65
CA CYS A 140 3.13 0.58 10.96
C CYS A 140 2.32 -0.34 11.88
N VAL A 141 3.02 -1.11 12.72
CA VAL A 141 2.39 -1.96 13.75
C VAL A 141 1.67 -1.11 14.79
N ALA A 142 2.27 -0.01 15.24
CA ALA A 142 1.64 0.93 16.18
C ALA A 142 0.37 1.57 15.58
N ALA A 143 0.36 1.90 14.29
CA ALA A 143 -0.83 2.41 13.61
C ALA A 143 -1.95 1.35 13.51
N TYR A 144 -1.61 0.09 13.23
CA TYR A 144 -2.60 -1.00 13.22
C TYR A 144 -3.20 -1.21 14.62
N ARG A 145 -2.34 -1.26 15.64
CA ARG A 145 -2.74 -1.34 17.05
C ARG A 145 -3.65 -0.19 17.46
N TYR A 146 -3.32 1.03 17.05
CA TYR A 146 -4.15 2.21 17.29
C TYR A 146 -5.59 2.04 16.74
N LEU A 147 -5.74 1.52 15.52
CA LEU A 147 -7.07 1.28 14.95
C LEU A 147 -7.89 0.28 15.79
N VAL A 148 -7.27 -0.81 16.22
CA VAL A 148 -7.97 -1.88 16.96
C VAL A 148 -8.17 -1.51 18.44
N GLU A 149 -7.09 -1.22 19.15
CA GLU A 149 -7.07 -1.05 20.61
C GLU A 149 -7.62 0.33 21.02
N GLU A 150 -7.24 1.41 20.33
CA GLU A 150 -7.61 2.77 20.75
C GLU A 150 -8.86 3.32 20.05
N ARG A 151 -9.15 2.89 18.81
CA ARG A 151 -10.36 3.30 18.08
C ARG A 151 -11.48 2.27 18.12
N GLY A 152 -11.22 1.06 18.64
CA GLY A 152 -12.21 0.00 18.73
C GLY A 152 -12.70 -0.48 17.37
N ILE A 153 -11.89 -0.32 16.32
CA ILE A 153 -12.24 -0.79 14.99
C ILE A 153 -11.97 -2.29 14.95
N ASP A 154 -13.03 -3.07 14.72
CA ASP A 154 -12.93 -4.50 14.46
C ASP A 154 -11.92 -4.77 13.33
N SER A 155 -10.94 -5.65 13.55
CA SER A 155 -9.91 -5.98 12.55
C SER A 155 -10.50 -6.54 11.25
N ARG A 156 -11.70 -7.14 11.31
CA ARG A 156 -12.47 -7.58 10.14
C ARG A 156 -12.99 -6.42 9.29
N ARG A 157 -12.96 -5.18 9.80
CA ARG A 157 -13.28 -3.95 9.07
C ARG A 157 -12.02 -3.21 8.59
N ILE A 158 -10.83 -3.76 8.81
CA ILE A 158 -9.57 -3.14 8.38
C ILE A 158 -9.05 -3.84 7.13
N VAL A 159 -8.80 -3.08 6.07
CA VAL A 159 -7.99 -3.50 4.92
C VAL A 159 -6.63 -2.81 5.05
N ILE A 160 -5.53 -3.54 4.89
CA ILE A 160 -4.19 -2.93 4.89
C ILE A 160 -3.64 -2.93 3.46
N SER A 161 -3.01 -1.85 3.04
CA SER A 161 -2.62 -1.65 1.66
C SER A 161 -1.28 -0.95 1.55
N GLY A 162 -0.54 -1.22 0.48
CA GLY A 162 0.68 -0.49 0.19
C GLY A 162 1.35 -0.90 -1.11
N ASP A 163 2.18 0.00 -1.62
CA ASP A 163 2.92 -0.16 -2.87
C ASP A 163 4.41 -0.37 -2.63
N SER A 164 5.09 -1.17 -3.45
CA SER A 164 6.56 -1.30 -3.40
C SER A 164 7.08 -1.57 -1.98
N ALA A 165 7.89 -0.66 -1.42
CA ALA A 165 8.31 -0.63 -0.03
C ALA A 165 7.15 -0.61 0.99
N GLY A 166 6.08 0.14 0.73
CA GLY A 166 4.86 0.10 1.53
C GLY A 166 4.15 -1.24 1.45
N GLY A 167 4.28 -1.95 0.31
CA GLY A 167 3.85 -3.34 0.17
C GLY A 167 4.68 -4.30 1.04
N ASN A 168 5.99 -4.08 1.15
CA ASN A 168 6.83 -4.78 2.13
C ASN A 168 6.37 -4.52 3.57
N LEU A 169 6.16 -3.26 3.93
CA LEU A 169 5.71 -2.87 5.27
C LEU A 169 4.30 -3.42 5.56
N THR A 170 3.43 -3.52 4.55
CA THR A 170 2.12 -4.17 4.66
C THR A 170 2.26 -5.64 5.02
N LEU A 171 3.07 -6.38 4.28
CA LEU A 171 3.31 -7.81 4.52
C LEU A 171 4.00 -8.07 5.87
N THR A 172 5.01 -7.28 6.21
CA THR A 172 5.76 -7.44 7.46
C THR A 172 4.95 -7.00 8.68
N THR A 173 4.08 -5.99 8.54
CA THR A 173 3.10 -5.63 9.57
C THR A 173 2.13 -6.78 9.81
N THR A 174 1.51 -7.36 8.78
CA THR A 174 0.57 -8.47 8.98
C THR A 174 1.23 -9.72 9.55
N LEU A 175 2.46 -10.03 9.13
CA LEU A 175 3.30 -11.07 9.74
C LEU A 175 3.52 -10.81 11.24
N LYS A 176 3.96 -9.60 11.61
CA LYS A 176 4.26 -9.25 13.00
C LYS A 176 2.99 -9.21 13.87
N ILE A 177 1.86 -8.75 13.34
CA ILE A 177 0.56 -8.81 14.03
C ILE A 177 0.15 -10.26 14.28
N ARG A 178 0.26 -11.15 13.27
CA ARG A 178 -0.04 -12.58 13.44
C ARG A 178 0.84 -13.23 14.50
N ASP A 179 2.14 -12.95 14.46
CA ASP A 179 3.14 -13.65 15.27
C ASP A 179 3.20 -13.13 16.72
N GLU A 180 3.11 -11.82 16.92
CA GLU A 180 3.37 -11.17 18.21
C GLU A 180 2.12 -10.55 18.85
N TYR A 181 1.07 -10.27 18.07
CA TYR A 181 -0.14 -9.60 18.56
C TYR A 181 -1.44 -10.31 18.11
N PRO A 182 -1.57 -11.63 18.28
CA PRO A 182 -2.71 -12.39 17.75
C PRO A 182 -4.06 -11.93 18.33
N HIS A 183 -4.08 -11.30 19.50
CA HIS A 183 -5.29 -10.75 20.13
C HIS A 183 -5.93 -9.59 19.34
N LEU A 184 -5.17 -8.93 18.47
CA LEU A 184 -5.69 -7.87 17.59
C LEU A 184 -6.54 -8.43 16.44
N GLY A 185 -6.34 -9.71 16.12
CA GLY A 185 -6.92 -10.35 14.95
C GLY A 185 -6.24 -9.92 13.64
N ALA A 186 -6.47 -10.72 12.60
CA ALA A 186 -5.97 -10.42 11.27
C ALA A 186 -6.85 -9.36 10.59
N ALA A 187 -6.23 -8.49 9.78
CA ALA A 187 -6.96 -7.62 8.88
C ALA A 187 -7.89 -8.43 7.96
N ALA A 188 -8.94 -7.78 7.45
CA ALA A 188 -9.91 -8.39 6.55
C ALA A 188 -9.31 -8.77 5.19
N GLY A 189 -8.29 -8.04 4.74
CA GLY A 189 -7.59 -8.28 3.49
C GLY A 189 -6.39 -7.34 3.29
N GLN A 190 -5.60 -7.66 2.27
CA GLN A 190 -4.42 -6.94 1.83
C GLN A 190 -4.59 -6.51 0.37
N VAL A 191 -4.27 -5.25 0.06
CA VAL A 191 -4.17 -4.75 -1.33
C VAL A 191 -2.74 -4.31 -1.58
N LEU A 192 -2.05 -4.98 -2.50
CA LEU A 192 -0.61 -4.84 -2.70
C LEU A 192 -0.32 -4.43 -4.14
N PHE A 193 0.45 -3.37 -4.31
CA PHE A 193 0.92 -2.89 -5.61
C PHE A 193 2.42 -3.17 -5.72
N SER A 194 2.83 -4.03 -6.65
CA SER A 194 4.23 -4.42 -6.87
C SER A 194 5.03 -4.59 -5.56
N PRO A 195 4.56 -5.41 -4.58
CA PRO A 195 5.12 -5.43 -3.24
C PRO A 195 6.59 -5.84 -3.25
N TRP A 196 7.45 -5.02 -2.63
CA TRP A 196 8.88 -5.31 -2.57
C TRP A 196 9.18 -6.36 -1.50
N VAL A 197 9.03 -7.64 -1.83
CA VAL A 197 9.22 -8.75 -0.88
C VAL A 197 10.68 -8.97 -0.42
N MET A 198 11.60 -8.11 -0.89
CA MET A 198 13.04 -8.07 -0.62
C MET A 198 13.73 -9.43 -0.82
N CYS A 199 14.05 -9.73 -2.08
CA CYS A 199 14.82 -10.92 -2.41
C CYS A 199 16.27 -10.80 -1.88
N PRO A 200 16.78 -11.78 -1.13
CA PRO A 200 18.17 -11.78 -0.67
C PRO A 200 19.19 -12.01 -1.79
N LYS A 201 18.74 -12.44 -2.98
CA LYS A 201 19.56 -12.64 -4.17
C LYS A 201 19.28 -11.53 -5.18
N PRO A 202 20.32 -10.99 -5.87
CA PRO A 202 20.12 -10.04 -6.95
C PRO A 202 19.15 -10.59 -8.00
N LEU A 203 18.19 -9.78 -8.41
CA LEU A 203 17.33 -10.09 -9.55
C LEU A 203 18.01 -9.64 -10.84
N LYS A 204 17.46 -10.03 -11.98
CA LYS A 204 17.88 -9.50 -13.27
C LYS A 204 17.10 -8.21 -13.55
N ASP A 205 17.80 -7.12 -13.86
CA ASP A 205 17.15 -5.89 -14.28
C ASP A 205 16.32 -6.08 -15.55
N SER A 206 15.16 -5.45 -15.56
CA SER A 206 14.35 -5.26 -16.76
C SER A 206 14.67 -3.92 -17.41
N MET A 207 14.89 -3.90 -18.72
CA MET A 207 15.13 -2.66 -19.47
C MET A 207 13.85 -1.85 -19.70
N ASP A 208 12.69 -2.46 -19.47
CA ASP A 208 11.36 -1.86 -19.63
C ASP A 208 10.79 -1.43 -18.25
N ASP A 209 11.64 -1.31 -17.24
CA ASP A 209 11.30 -0.86 -15.90
C ASP A 209 12.17 0.33 -15.47
N TYR A 210 11.66 1.18 -14.59
CA TYR A 210 12.37 2.36 -14.09
C TYR A 210 13.08 2.10 -12.76
N ILE A 211 12.85 0.95 -12.13
CA ILE A 211 13.62 0.49 -10.96
C ILE A 211 14.71 -0.49 -11.38
N SER A 212 15.83 -0.45 -10.67
CA SER A 212 16.98 -1.33 -10.87
C SER A 212 17.44 -1.98 -9.57
N ASN A 213 18.14 -3.10 -9.67
CA ASN A 213 18.74 -3.79 -8.55
C ASN A 213 19.79 -2.93 -7.84
N ASP A 214 20.55 -2.11 -8.57
CA ASP A 214 21.52 -1.19 -7.97
C ASP A 214 20.84 -0.12 -7.11
N GLY A 215 19.76 0.48 -7.62
CA GLY A 215 18.94 1.43 -6.85
C GLY A 215 18.30 0.76 -5.63
N GLY A 216 17.77 -0.46 -5.82
CA GLY A 216 17.23 -1.29 -4.75
C GLY A 216 18.27 -1.57 -3.65
N ARG A 217 19.50 -1.93 -4.01
CA ARG A 217 20.59 -2.19 -3.06
C ARG A 217 20.90 -0.96 -2.20
N ILE A 218 20.98 0.22 -2.82
CA ILE A 218 21.21 1.49 -2.08
C ILE A 218 20.09 1.72 -1.06
N TYR A 219 18.83 1.46 -1.44
CA TYR A 219 17.70 1.62 -0.53
C TYR A 219 17.68 0.55 0.57
N ILE A 220 18.02 -0.70 0.27
CA ILE A 220 18.17 -1.76 1.29
C ILE A 220 19.27 -1.37 2.28
N GLU A 221 20.42 -0.88 1.81
CA GLU A 221 21.53 -0.47 2.67
C GLU A 221 21.14 0.72 3.55
N ALA A 222 20.44 1.72 3.01
CA ALA A 222 19.92 2.83 3.80
C ALA A 222 18.89 2.35 4.85
N TYR A 223 17.97 1.48 4.44
CA TYR A 223 16.93 0.95 5.30
C TYR A 223 17.50 0.08 6.42
N THR A 224 18.34 -0.89 6.09
CA THR A 224 18.78 -1.90 7.06
C THR A 224 20.03 -1.50 7.81
N GLN A 225 20.83 -0.55 7.30
CA GLN A 225 22.20 -0.21 7.70
C GLN A 225 23.21 -1.38 7.65
N ASN A 226 22.72 -2.62 7.64
CA ASN A 226 23.44 -3.86 7.47
C ASN A 226 22.51 -4.88 6.80
N LEU A 227 22.97 -5.46 5.69
CA LEU A 227 22.23 -6.45 4.90
C LEU A 227 21.90 -7.75 5.67
N ALA A 228 22.50 -8.00 6.83
CA ALA A 228 22.24 -9.17 7.66
C ALA A 228 20.75 -9.35 7.98
N SER A 229 20.00 -8.27 8.23
CA SER A 229 18.57 -8.33 8.52
C SER A 229 17.76 -8.87 7.34
N VAL A 230 18.10 -8.50 6.10
CA VAL A 230 17.47 -9.06 4.89
C VAL A 230 17.69 -10.56 4.76
N GLN A 231 18.83 -11.05 5.26
CA GLN A 231 19.21 -12.47 5.19
C GLN A 231 18.69 -13.30 6.35
N THR A 232 18.11 -12.70 7.39
CA THR A 232 17.79 -13.43 8.63
C THR A 232 16.38 -13.16 9.15
N SER A 233 15.81 -11.99 8.87
CA SER A 233 14.53 -11.56 9.45
C SER A 233 13.39 -11.59 8.41
N GLN A 234 12.33 -12.33 8.74
CA GLN A 234 11.06 -12.27 7.99
C GLN A 234 10.37 -10.90 8.09
N TYR A 235 10.74 -10.09 9.09
CA TYR A 235 10.20 -8.75 9.29
C TYR A 235 10.98 -7.67 8.53
N ALA A 236 12.12 -8.01 7.93
CA ALA A 236 12.78 -7.16 6.93
C ALA A 236 12.45 -7.65 5.51
N ALA A 237 12.55 -8.95 5.29
CA ALA A 237 12.29 -9.60 4.01
C ALA A 237 11.16 -10.63 4.14
N PRO A 238 9.89 -10.28 3.82
CA PRO A 238 8.75 -11.17 4.03
C PRO A 238 8.84 -12.47 3.21
N ILE A 239 9.61 -12.49 2.12
CA ILE A 239 9.92 -13.74 1.37
C ILE A 239 10.62 -14.80 2.22
N ARG A 240 11.20 -14.42 3.37
CA ARG A 240 11.86 -15.33 4.31
C ARG A 240 10.94 -15.95 5.35
N ALA A 241 9.67 -15.52 5.42
CA ALA A 241 8.74 -16.07 6.40
C ALA A 241 8.66 -17.60 6.26
N ALA A 242 8.87 -18.33 7.35
CA ALA A 242 8.81 -19.79 7.32
C ALA A 242 7.44 -20.27 6.83
N THR A 243 6.37 -19.60 7.25
CA THR A 243 5.01 -19.79 6.77
C THR A 243 4.28 -18.47 6.62
N LEU A 244 3.41 -18.38 5.62
CA LEU A 244 2.47 -17.30 5.36
C LEU A 244 1.04 -17.67 5.80
N ALA A 245 0.84 -18.88 6.35
CA ALA A 245 -0.46 -19.31 6.85
C ALA A 245 -0.99 -18.34 7.91
N GLY A 246 -2.30 -18.14 7.92
CA GLY A 246 -2.97 -17.22 8.84
C GLY A 246 -2.86 -15.74 8.47
N LEU A 247 -2.16 -15.38 7.38
CA LEU A 247 -2.20 -14.02 6.85
C LEU A 247 -3.56 -13.70 6.21
N PRO A 248 -4.00 -12.42 6.21
CA PRO A 248 -5.19 -11.99 5.48
C PRO A 248 -5.13 -12.33 3.99
N ARG A 249 -6.29 -12.52 3.37
CA ARG A 249 -6.39 -12.67 1.90
C ARG A 249 -5.73 -11.50 1.18
N MET A 250 -5.13 -11.76 0.02
CA MET A 250 -4.30 -10.79 -0.71
C MET A 250 -4.85 -10.54 -2.11
N LEU A 251 -5.00 -9.27 -2.48
CA LEU A 251 -5.10 -8.81 -3.86
C LEU A 251 -3.76 -8.18 -4.25
N ILE A 252 -3.12 -8.69 -5.31
CA ILE A 252 -1.75 -8.31 -5.69
C ILE A 252 -1.72 -7.88 -7.15
N PHE A 253 -1.22 -6.69 -7.43
CA PHE A 253 -0.97 -6.21 -8.80
C PHE A 253 0.53 -6.25 -9.12
N ILE A 254 0.88 -6.77 -10.29
CA ILE A 254 2.28 -7.01 -10.70
C ILE A 254 2.47 -6.52 -12.14
N GLY A 255 3.46 -5.67 -12.36
CA GLY A 255 3.92 -5.27 -13.67
C GLY A 255 4.56 -6.45 -14.41
N GLY A 256 4.14 -6.73 -15.64
CA GLY A 256 4.69 -7.84 -16.41
C GLY A 256 6.15 -7.66 -16.81
N THR A 257 6.64 -6.42 -16.84
CA THR A 257 8.04 -6.09 -17.13
C THR A 257 8.79 -5.58 -15.91
N GLU A 258 8.21 -5.62 -14.70
CA GLU A 258 8.90 -5.09 -13.52
C GLU A 258 10.06 -5.99 -13.07
N THR A 259 11.14 -5.37 -12.60
CA THR A 259 12.36 -6.03 -12.11
C THR A 259 12.09 -6.91 -10.88
N LEU A 260 11.11 -6.54 -10.04
CA LEU A 260 10.77 -7.29 -8.81
C LEU A 260 9.91 -8.53 -9.06
N ARG A 261 9.29 -8.65 -10.24
CA ARG A 261 8.30 -9.69 -10.57
C ARG A 261 8.73 -11.10 -10.19
N PRO A 262 9.96 -11.58 -10.52
CA PRO A 262 10.34 -12.95 -10.18
C PRO A 262 10.27 -13.25 -8.68
N SER A 263 10.56 -12.26 -7.84
CA SER A 263 10.47 -12.43 -6.38
C SER A 263 9.02 -12.40 -5.88
N ILE A 264 8.17 -11.59 -6.50
CA ILE A 264 6.75 -11.51 -6.17
C ILE A 264 6.03 -12.78 -6.60
N ASP A 265 6.29 -13.29 -7.80
CA ASP A 265 5.74 -14.55 -8.30
C ASP A 265 6.06 -15.70 -7.32
N GLY A 266 7.32 -15.82 -6.89
CA GLY A 266 7.71 -16.85 -5.90
C GLY A 266 7.06 -16.64 -4.52
N PHE A 267 6.82 -15.39 -4.10
CA PHE A 267 6.08 -15.10 -2.87
C PHE A 267 4.60 -15.49 -2.99
N VAL A 268 3.97 -15.23 -4.15
CA VAL A 268 2.57 -15.61 -4.44
C VAL A 268 2.42 -17.12 -4.42
N GLU A 269 3.31 -17.85 -5.09
CA GLU A 269 3.33 -19.32 -5.07
C GLU A 269 3.42 -19.86 -3.65
N LYS A 270 4.32 -19.29 -2.83
CA LYS A 270 4.46 -19.65 -1.41
C LYS A 270 3.18 -19.37 -0.62
N ALA A 271 2.58 -18.18 -0.80
CA ALA A 271 1.37 -17.79 -0.08
C ALA A 271 0.20 -18.73 -0.36
N ILE A 272 0.02 -19.10 -1.63
CA ILE A 272 -0.99 -20.08 -2.05
C ILE A 272 -0.70 -21.45 -1.45
N ALA A 273 0.56 -21.90 -1.49
CA ALA A 273 0.97 -23.18 -0.91
C ALA A 273 0.76 -23.25 0.62
N ASP A 274 0.92 -22.12 1.31
CA ASP A 274 0.64 -21.98 2.75
C ASP A 274 -0.86 -21.78 3.06
N GLY A 275 -1.74 -21.83 2.06
CA GLY A 275 -3.20 -21.77 2.22
C GLY A 275 -3.77 -20.35 2.33
N VAL A 276 -3.02 -19.32 1.97
CA VAL A 276 -3.53 -17.94 1.90
C VAL A 276 -4.38 -17.79 0.64
N GLN A 277 -5.52 -17.13 0.76
CA GLN A 277 -6.32 -16.74 -0.41
C GLN A 277 -5.62 -15.59 -1.14
N VAL A 278 -5.18 -15.83 -2.37
CA VAL A 278 -4.46 -14.85 -3.18
C VAL A 278 -5.15 -14.67 -4.53
N GLU A 279 -5.43 -13.42 -4.87
CA GLU A 279 -5.82 -12.97 -6.21
C GLU A 279 -4.67 -12.11 -6.76
N ALA A 280 -3.91 -12.65 -7.73
CA ALA A 280 -2.77 -11.95 -8.33
C ALA A 280 -3.04 -11.58 -9.80
N HIS A 281 -2.82 -10.31 -10.14
CA HIS A 281 -3.03 -9.74 -11.47
C HIS A 281 -1.70 -9.26 -12.04
N THR A 282 -1.15 -10.02 -12.98
CA THR A 282 0.03 -9.58 -13.75
C THR A 282 -0.40 -8.92 -15.06
N LYS A 283 0.00 -7.66 -15.28
CA LYS A 283 -0.28 -6.95 -16.54
C LYS A 283 0.94 -6.93 -17.45
N SER A 284 0.89 -7.70 -18.55
CA SER A 284 1.97 -7.75 -19.54
C SER A 284 2.39 -6.35 -20.03
N GLY A 285 3.70 -6.10 -20.10
CA GLY A 285 4.27 -4.86 -20.63
C GLY A 285 4.23 -3.66 -19.66
N MET A 286 3.73 -3.83 -18.45
CA MET A 286 3.67 -2.76 -17.45
C MET A 286 4.87 -2.79 -16.49
N PRO A 287 5.44 -1.62 -16.14
CA PRO A 287 6.55 -1.52 -15.20
C PRO A 287 6.09 -1.62 -13.74
N HIS A 288 7.03 -1.43 -12.83
CA HIS A 288 6.79 -1.35 -11.38
C HIS A 288 5.71 -0.31 -11.02
N ASP A 289 4.88 -0.60 -10.02
CA ASP A 289 3.77 0.23 -9.50
C ASP A 289 2.75 0.74 -10.54
N TYR A 290 2.63 0.09 -11.71
CA TYR A 290 1.70 0.53 -12.76
C TYR A 290 0.25 0.68 -12.26
N ALA A 291 -0.15 -0.17 -11.32
CA ALA A 291 -1.51 -0.21 -10.81
C ALA A 291 -1.84 0.97 -9.88
N LEU A 292 -0.85 1.77 -9.49
CA LEU A 292 -1.04 2.93 -8.61
C LEU A 292 -0.58 4.24 -9.25
N LEU A 293 0.52 4.20 -10.02
CA LEU A 293 1.14 5.38 -10.59
C LEU A 293 0.56 5.74 -11.96
N GLU A 294 -0.13 6.89 -12.02
CA GLU A 294 -0.74 7.41 -13.25
C GLU A 294 0.31 7.74 -14.34
N ASP A 295 1.53 8.13 -13.97
CA ASP A 295 2.58 8.51 -14.94
C ASP A 295 3.07 7.34 -15.82
N VAL A 296 2.86 6.11 -15.37
CA VAL A 296 3.28 4.89 -16.08
C VAL A 296 2.10 4.05 -16.56
N SER A 297 0.87 4.54 -16.37
CA SER A 297 -0.37 3.83 -16.71
C SER A 297 -1.33 4.69 -17.53
N SER A 298 -2.07 4.02 -18.42
CA SER A 298 -3.17 4.69 -19.11
C SER A 298 -4.40 4.78 -18.20
N ALA A 299 -5.25 5.79 -18.40
CA ALA A 299 -6.52 5.92 -17.68
C ALA A 299 -7.40 4.66 -17.76
N LYS A 300 -7.33 3.93 -18.87
CA LYS A 300 -8.04 2.64 -19.03
C LYS A 300 -7.52 1.60 -18.04
N ILE A 301 -6.21 1.49 -17.87
CA ILE A 301 -5.59 0.53 -16.95
C ILE A 301 -5.90 0.90 -15.50
N VAL A 302 -5.81 2.19 -15.16
CA VAL A 302 -6.19 2.69 -13.83
C VAL A 302 -7.64 2.31 -13.52
N TYR A 303 -8.56 2.55 -14.46
CA TYR A 303 -9.96 2.16 -14.30
C TYR A 303 -10.16 0.65 -14.11
N GLU A 304 -9.47 -0.18 -14.91
CA GLU A 304 -9.51 -1.66 -14.75
C GLU A 304 -9.04 -2.09 -13.35
N VAL A 305 -7.95 -1.50 -12.86
CA VAL A 305 -7.40 -1.77 -11.53
C VAL A 305 -8.38 -1.33 -10.43
N ASP A 306 -8.92 -0.12 -10.53
CA ASP A 306 -9.88 0.41 -9.56
C ASP A 306 -11.15 -0.44 -9.49
N GLU A 307 -11.61 -1.00 -10.61
CA GLU A 307 -12.74 -1.93 -10.61
C GLU A 307 -12.44 -3.24 -9.87
N ILE A 308 -11.23 -3.78 -10.03
CA ILE A 308 -10.79 -5.00 -9.33
C ILE A 308 -10.69 -4.73 -7.82
N ILE A 309 -10.04 -3.62 -7.42
CA ILE A 309 -9.96 -3.19 -6.02
C ILE A 309 -11.37 -3.02 -5.44
N GLY A 310 -12.25 -2.36 -6.18
CA GLY A 310 -13.64 -2.13 -5.80
C GLY A 310 -14.38 -3.42 -5.48
N LYS A 311 -14.29 -4.43 -6.37
CA LYS A 311 -14.90 -5.75 -6.16
C LYS A 311 -14.33 -6.47 -4.94
N PHE A 312 -13.02 -6.46 -4.78
CA PHE A 312 -12.34 -7.11 -3.67
C PHE A 312 -12.79 -6.53 -2.31
N ILE A 313 -12.82 -5.20 -2.20
CA ILE A 313 -13.27 -4.50 -0.99
C ILE A 313 -14.77 -4.70 -0.74
N ALA A 314 -15.60 -4.66 -1.79
CA ALA A 314 -17.04 -4.90 -1.67
C ALA A 314 -17.34 -6.32 -1.17
N ASN A 315 -16.63 -7.33 -1.68
CA ASN A 315 -16.78 -8.71 -1.22
C ASN A 315 -16.44 -8.87 0.28
N ILE A 316 -15.38 -8.21 0.76
CA ILE A 316 -15.04 -8.18 2.18
C ILE A 316 -16.20 -7.57 2.99
N ASN A 317 -16.76 -6.46 2.53
CA ASN A 317 -17.87 -5.80 3.21
C ASN A 317 -19.12 -6.70 3.29
N ASP A 318 -19.49 -7.34 2.17
CA ASP A 318 -20.65 -8.23 2.11
C ASP A 318 -20.52 -9.43 3.07
N GLU A 319 -19.32 -10.00 3.19
CA GLU A 319 -19.04 -11.07 4.15
C GLU A 319 -19.23 -10.59 5.61
N ASN A 320 -18.79 -9.37 5.93
CA ASN A 320 -18.96 -8.78 7.26
C ASN A 320 -20.43 -8.49 7.59
N VAL A 321 -21.19 -7.98 6.62
CA VAL A 321 -22.63 -7.72 6.77
C VAL A 321 -23.37 -9.04 7.03
N LYS A 322 -23.11 -10.08 6.22
CA LYS A 322 -23.74 -11.40 6.39
C LYS A 322 -23.45 -12.03 7.76
N ARG A 323 -22.22 -11.88 8.27
CA ARG A 323 -21.86 -12.37 9.61
C ARG A 323 -22.57 -11.62 10.73
N SER A 324 -22.73 -10.30 10.59
CA SER A 324 -23.41 -9.47 11.60
C SER A 324 -24.90 -9.79 11.72
N VAL A 325 -25.54 -10.25 10.64
CA VAL A 325 -26.96 -10.67 10.63
C VAL A 325 -27.17 -12.08 11.19
N ALA A 326 -26.11 -12.91 11.23
CA ALA A 326 -26.17 -14.29 11.68
C ALA A 326 -25.92 -14.49 13.19
N LEU A 327 -25.57 -13.42 13.93
CA LEU A 327 -25.33 -13.39 15.37
C LEU A 327 -26.52 -12.76 16.10
#